data_AF-B6RC70-F1
#
_entry.id   AF-B6RC70-F1
#
_cell.length_a   1.000
_cell.length_b   1.000
_cell.length_c   1.000
_cell.angle_alpha   90.00
_cell.angle_beta   90.00
_cell.angle_gamma   90.00
#
_symmetry.space_group_name_H-M   'P 1'
#
loop_
_entity.id
_entity.type
_entity.pdbx_description
1 polymer ?
#
loop_
_entity_poly.entity_id
_entity_poly.type
_entity_poly.pdbx_seq_one_letter_code
_entity_poly.pdbx_strand_id
1 'polypeptide(L)'
;MMDLRNTPAKSLDKFIEDYLLPDTHFRMQINHAIDTICGFLKERCFRGSSYPARVSKVVKGGSSGKGTALRGRSDADLVVFLSPLTTFQDQLNRRGEFIQEIRKQLEACQRESIFREV
;
A
#
# COMPACT_ATOMS: atom_id res chain seq x y z
N MET A 1 -2.49 15.13 -25.37
CA MET A 1 -3.09 13.91 -24.78
C MET A 1 -4.37 13.63 -25.52
N MET A 2 -4.51 12.45 -26.16
CA MET A 2 -5.81 12.04 -26.71
C MET A 2 -6.79 11.80 -25.55
N ASP A 3 -8.03 12.28 -25.67
CA ASP A 3 -9.11 11.95 -24.72
C ASP A 3 -9.73 10.61 -25.14
N LEU A 4 -9.94 9.70 -24.18
CA LEU A 4 -10.58 8.40 -24.39
C LEU A 4 -11.90 8.51 -25.17
N ARG A 5 -12.69 9.57 -24.90
CA ARG A 5 -13.98 9.80 -25.58
C ARG A 5 -13.86 10.00 -27.08
N ASN A 6 -12.71 10.47 -27.55
CA ASN A 6 -12.45 10.76 -28.95
C ASN A 6 -11.58 9.69 -29.62
N THR A 7 -11.18 8.64 -28.89
CA THR A 7 -10.36 7.55 -29.42
C THR A 7 -11.23 6.60 -30.26
N PRO A 8 -10.94 6.42 -31.57
CA PRO A 8 -11.66 5.44 -32.39
C PRO A 8 -11.50 4.02 -31.83
N ALA A 9 -12.52 3.17 -31.97
CA ALA A 9 -12.50 1.81 -31.43
C ALA A 9 -11.26 0.99 -31.84
N LYS A 10 -10.83 1.11 -33.10
CA LYS A 10 -9.62 0.46 -33.64
C LYS A 10 -8.30 0.91 -33.03
N SER A 11 -8.30 1.99 -32.23
CA SER A 11 -7.12 2.59 -31.63
C SER A 11 -7.11 2.45 -30.10
N LEU A 12 -8.05 1.71 -29.52
CA LEU A 12 -8.15 1.53 -28.07
C LEU A 12 -6.96 0.77 -27.49
N ASP A 13 -6.44 -0.24 -28.17
CA ASP A 13 -5.26 -0.98 -27.70
C ASP A 13 -4.04 -0.06 -27.59
N LYS A 14 -3.83 0.78 -28.61
CA LYS A 14 -2.76 1.79 -28.58
C LYS A 14 -2.98 2.82 -27.47
N PHE A 15 -4.22 3.23 -27.23
CA PHE A 15 -4.53 4.12 -26.11
C PHE A 15 -4.22 3.48 -24.75
N ILE A 16 -4.52 2.19 -24.57
CA ILE A 16 -4.19 1.44 -23.36
C ILE A 16 -2.67 1.41 -23.18
N GLU A 17 -1.91 1.09 -24.21
CA GLU A 17 -0.45 1.03 -24.18
C GLU A 17 0.19 2.40 -23.88
N ASP A 18 -0.23 3.44 -24.59
CA ASP A 18 0.36 4.76 -24.51
C ASP A 18 0.03 5.47 -23.18
N TYR A 19 -1.15 5.25 -22.61
CA TYR A 19 -1.66 6.08 -21.50
C TYR A 19 -2.07 5.31 -20.24
N LEU A 20 -2.47 4.04 -20.34
CA LEU A 20 -3.04 3.30 -19.20
C LEU A 20 -2.08 2.28 -18.60
N LEU A 21 -1.29 1.57 -19.41
CA LEU A 21 -0.37 0.56 -18.92
C LEU A 21 0.71 1.19 -18.04
N PRO A 22 0.89 0.72 -16.81
CA PRO A 22 1.92 1.24 -15.92
C PRO A 22 3.29 0.88 -16.50
N ASP A 23 4.17 1.87 -16.58
CA ASP A 23 5.54 1.65 -17.04
C ASP A 23 6.37 0.90 -15.98
N THR A 24 7.50 0.36 -16.42
CA THR A 24 8.41 -0.43 -15.58
C THR A 24 8.93 0.37 -14.39
N HIS A 25 9.18 1.68 -14.57
CA HIS A 25 9.73 2.53 -13.54
C HIS A 25 8.74 2.75 -12.40
N PHE A 26 7.50 3.09 -12.73
CA PHE A 26 6.40 3.24 -11.78
C PHE A 26 6.14 1.95 -11.00
N ARG A 27 6.13 0.79 -11.68
CA ARG A 27 5.97 -0.51 -11.02
C ARG A 27 7.09 -0.79 -10.02
N MET A 28 8.33 -0.47 -10.39
CA MET A 28 9.49 -0.65 -9.52
C MET A 28 9.40 0.24 -8.27
N GLN A 29 9.11 1.53 -8.44
CA GLN A 29 8.96 2.47 -7.32
C GLN A 29 7.85 2.03 -6.35
N ILE A 30 6.68 1.64 -6.88
CA ILE A 30 5.55 1.18 -6.05
C ILE A 30 5.93 -0.08 -5.28
N ASN A 31 6.54 -1.07 -5.95
CA ASN A 31 6.91 -2.30 -5.27
C ASN A 31 7.96 -2.03 -4.17
N HIS A 32 8.96 -1.18 -4.45
CA HIS A 32 9.93 -0.78 -3.44
C HIS A 32 9.29 -0.07 -2.23
N ALA A 33 8.35 0.84 -2.48
CA ALA A 33 7.61 1.51 -1.42
C ALA A 33 6.78 0.52 -0.59
N ILE A 34 6.09 -0.41 -1.25
CA ILE A 34 5.33 -1.48 -0.58
C ILE A 34 6.24 -2.38 0.25
N ASP A 35 7.38 -2.80 -0.28
CA ASP A 35 8.32 -3.67 0.43
C ASP A 35 8.86 -2.98 1.68
N THR A 36 9.21 -1.69 1.56
CA THR A 36 9.63 -0.85 2.69
C THR A 36 8.55 -0.78 3.77
N ILE A 37 7.30 -0.48 3.40
CA ILE A 37 6.18 -0.41 4.33
C ILE A 37 5.89 -1.79 4.95
N CYS A 38 5.94 -2.87 4.17
CA CYS A 38 5.72 -4.23 4.64
C CYS A 38 6.78 -4.66 5.66
N GLY A 39 8.05 -4.36 5.40
CA GLY A 39 9.16 -4.61 6.32
C GLY A 39 8.95 -3.86 7.63
N PHE A 40 8.64 -2.56 7.55
CA PHE A 40 8.31 -1.74 8.71
C PHE A 40 7.15 -2.31 9.54
N LEU A 41 6.03 -2.66 8.90
CA LEU A 41 4.85 -3.21 9.57
C LEU A 41 5.16 -4.52 10.30
N LYS A 42 5.92 -5.43 9.66
CA LYS A 42 6.26 -6.74 10.23
C LYS A 42 7.29 -6.67 11.34
N GLU A 43 8.29 -5.81 11.20
CA GLU A 43 9.48 -5.85 12.04
C GLU A 43 9.50 -4.77 13.12
N ARG A 44 8.89 -3.60 12.89
CA ARG A 44 9.07 -2.44 13.76
C ARG A 44 7.76 -1.93 14.37
N CYS A 45 6.68 -1.92 13.59
CA CYS A 45 5.46 -1.20 13.92
C CYS A 45 4.85 -1.54 15.28
N PHE A 46 4.94 -2.79 15.74
CA PHE A 46 4.38 -3.19 17.04
C PHE A 46 5.44 -3.57 18.09
N ARG A 47 6.74 -3.38 17.79
CA ARG A 47 7.81 -3.63 18.76
C ARG A 47 7.72 -2.60 19.88
N GLY A 48 7.50 -3.06 21.11
CA GLY A 48 7.38 -2.19 22.29
C GLY A 48 6.00 -1.57 22.49
N SER A 49 5.00 -1.95 21.67
CA SER A 49 3.61 -1.59 21.98
C SER A 49 3.15 -2.29 23.25
N SER A 50 2.32 -1.61 24.06
CA SER A 50 1.81 -2.12 25.35
C SER A 50 0.93 -3.36 25.20
N TYR A 51 0.56 -3.70 23.97
CA TYR A 51 -0.29 -4.83 23.64
C TYR A 51 0.45 -5.73 22.64
N PRO A 52 0.61 -7.05 22.87
CA PRO A 52 1.40 -7.93 22.00
C PRO A 52 0.68 -8.20 20.67
N ALA A 53 0.67 -7.22 19.79
CA ALA A 53 0.20 -7.33 18.42
C ALA A 53 1.35 -7.76 17.51
N ARG A 54 1.11 -8.76 16.67
CA ARG A 54 2.05 -9.18 15.62
C ARG A 54 1.36 -9.13 14.28
N VAL A 55 2.06 -8.64 13.26
CA VAL A 55 1.62 -8.76 11.87
C VAL A 55 1.90 -10.18 11.41
N SER A 56 0.85 -10.97 11.18
CA SER A 56 0.98 -12.34 10.68
C SER A 56 1.19 -12.37 9.17
N LYS A 57 0.54 -11.45 8.44
CA LYS A 57 0.63 -11.35 6.98
C LYS A 57 0.35 -9.93 6.52
N VAL A 58 1.02 -9.51 5.46
CA VAL A 58 0.64 -8.32 4.69
C VAL A 58 0.33 -8.77 3.27
N VAL A 59 -0.81 -8.35 2.72
CA VAL A 59 -1.27 -8.72 1.38
C VAL A 59 -1.49 -7.46 0.56
N LYS A 60 -0.97 -7.44 -0.66
CA LYS A 60 -1.26 -6.41 -1.65
C LYS A 60 -2.65 -6.64 -2.24
N GLY A 61 -3.57 -5.74 -1.93
CA GLY A 61 -4.92 -5.71 -2.49
C GLY A 61 -5.01 -4.80 -3.71
N GLY A 62 -6.24 -4.42 -4.06
CA GLY A 62 -6.45 -3.35 -5.03
C GLY A 62 -6.09 -3.67 -6.47
N SER A 63 -6.01 -2.63 -7.30
CA SER A 63 -5.56 -2.72 -8.69
C SER A 63 -4.11 -3.20 -8.78
N SER A 64 -3.27 -2.73 -7.86
CA SER A 64 -1.85 -3.06 -7.79
C SER A 64 -1.60 -4.53 -7.42
N GLY A 65 -2.48 -5.17 -6.65
CA GLY A 65 -2.43 -6.61 -6.36
C GLY A 65 -3.06 -7.46 -7.46
N LYS A 66 -4.09 -6.95 -8.14
CA LYS A 66 -4.77 -7.65 -9.25
C LYS A 66 -4.04 -7.56 -10.60
N GLY A 67 -3.06 -6.68 -10.73
CA GLY A 67 -2.36 -6.46 -12.01
C GLY A 67 -3.12 -5.53 -12.96
N THR A 68 -4.08 -4.76 -12.46
CA THR A 68 -4.91 -3.82 -13.24
C THR A 68 -4.61 -2.36 -12.88
N ALA A 69 -3.39 -2.08 -12.40
CA ALA A 69 -2.97 -0.72 -12.06
C ALA A 69 -2.88 0.15 -13.31
N LEU A 70 -3.28 1.41 -13.20
CA LEU A 70 -3.16 2.44 -14.22
C LEU A 70 -1.92 3.29 -13.98
N ARG A 71 -1.24 3.67 -15.08
CA ARG A 71 -0.03 4.50 -15.05
C ARG A 71 -0.25 5.79 -14.26
N GLY A 72 0.59 6.01 -13.24
CA GLY A 72 0.64 7.25 -12.46
C GLY A 72 -0.63 7.61 -11.69
N ARG A 73 -1.62 6.72 -11.63
CA ARG A 73 -2.93 6.99 -11.00
C ARG A 73 -3.42 5.90 -10.05
N SER A 74 -2.73 4.77 -9.98
CA SER A 74 -3.12 3.68 -9.08
C SER A 74 -2.39 3.73 -7.76
N ASP A 75 -3.16 3.58 -6.70
CA ASP A 75 -2.69 3.42 -5.34
C ASP A 75 -2.29 1.96 -5.06
N ALA A 76 -1.64 1.76 -3.91
CA ALA A 76 -1.32 0.45 -3.38
C ALA A 76 -2.16 0.17 -2.13
N ASP A 77 -3.10 -0.76 -2.24
CA ASP A 77 -3.87 -1.23 -1.10
C ASP A 77 -3.10 -2.32 -0.34
N LEU A 78 -2.93 -2.16 0.97
CA LEU A 78 -2.31 -3.15 1.84
C LEU A 78 -3.30 -3.64 2.89
N VAL A 79 -3.52 -4.94 2.93
CA VAL A 79 -4.31 -5.61 3.98
C VAL A 79 -3.34 -6.21 4.99
N VAL A 80 -3.41 -5.73 6.23
CA VAL A 80 -2.52 -6.13 7.33
C VAL A 80 -3.30 -7.06 8.27
N PHE A 81 -2.87 -8.31 8.35
CA PHE A 81 -3.44 -9.30 9.26
C PHE A 81 -2.70 -9.24 10.60
N LEU A 82 -3.47 -9.09 11.68
CA LEU A 82 -2.94 -8.94 13.04
C LEU A 82 -3.34 -10.14 13.90
N SER A 83 -2.38 -10.73 14.60
CA SER A 83 -2.61 -11.90 15.46
C SER A 83 -3.69 -11.75 16.54
N PRO A 84 -3.94 -10.56 17.13
CA PRO A 84 -4.96 -10.45 18.18
C PRO A 84 -6.39 -10.31 17.66
N LEU A 85 -6.59 -10.13 16.35
CA LEU A 85 -7.92 -10.08 15.74
C LEU A 85 -8.35 -11.51 15.41
N THR A 86 -9.06 -12.15 16.34
CA THR A 86 -9.46 -13.56 16.19
C THR A 86 -10.89 -13.71 15.67
N THR A 87 -11.72 -12.68 15.80
CA THR A 87 -13.09 -12.63 15.27
C THR A 87 -13.31 -11.42 14.37
N PHE A 88 -14.31 -11.48 13.49
CA PHE A 88 -14.76 -10.32 12.72
C PHE A 88 -15.25 -9.18 13.62
N GLN A 89 -15.85 -9.51 14.77
CA GLN A 89 -16.31 -8.51 15.72
C GLN A 89 -15.13 -7.75 16.35
N ASP A 90 -14.00 -8.43 16.63
CA ASP A 90 -12.78 -7.75 17.09
C ASP A 90 -12.29 -6.73 16.08
N GLN A 91 -12.32 -7.08 14.79
CA GLN A 91 -11.93 -6.14 13.74
C GLN A 91 -12.85 -4.92 13.73
N LEU A 92 -14.17 -5.11 13.83
CA LEU A 92 -15.13 -4.01 13.85
C LEU A 92 -14.91 -3.08 15.05
N ASN A 93 -14.70 -3.67 16.23
CA ASN A 93 -14.59 -2.92 17.49
C ASN A 93 -13.22 -2.26 17.67
N ARG A 94 -12.14 -2.92 17.23
CA ARG A 94 -10.76 -2.57 17.60
C ARG A 94 -9.91 -2.06 16.45
N ARG A 95 -10.40 -2.07 15.20
CA ARG A 95 -9.63 -1.55 14.04
C ARG A 95 -9.09 -0.13 14.27
N GLY A 96 -9.84 0.71 14.99
CA GLY A 96 -9.43 2.08 15.28
C GLY A 96 -8.13 2.14 16.09
N GLU A 97 -8.00 1.29 17.12
CA GLU A 97 -6.80 1.19 17.96
C GLU A 97 -5.57 0.87 17.12
N PHE A 98 -5.67 -0.14 16.26
CA PHE A 98 -4.54 -0.57 15.43
C PHE A 98 -4.19 0.45 14.34
N ILE A 99 -5.18 1.13 13.75
CA ILE A 99 -4.93 2.20 12.77
C ILE A 99 -4.17 3.36 13.43
N GLN A 100 -4.55 3.74 14.66
CA GLN A 100 -3.86 4.80 15.38
C GLN A 100 -2.42 4.42 15.73
N GLU A 101 -2.18 3.18 16.17
CA GLU A 101 -0.82 2.72 16.45
C GLU A 101 0.03 2.67 15.17
N ILE A 102 -0.50 2.15 14.07
CA ILE A 102 0.21 2.15 12.77
C ILE A 102 0.56 3.59 12.36
N ARG A 103 -0.38 4.53 12.47
CA ARG A 103 -0.14 5.94 12.14
C ARG A 103 0.97 6.53 13.01
N LYS A 104 0.89 6.38 14.33
CA LYS A 104 1.88 6.89 15.28
C LYS A 104 3.29 6.39 14.95
N GLN A 105 3.39 5.11 14.59
CA GLN A 105 4.67 4.46 14.30
C GLN A 105 5.21 4.90 12.94
N LEU A 106 4.36 5.10 11.94
CA LEU A 106 4.75 5.71 10.66
C LEU A 106 5.29 7.14 10.86
N GLU A 107 4.62 7.96 11.67
CA GLU A 107 5.06 9.33 12.00
C GLU A 107 6.38 9.34 12.79
N ALA A 108 6.64 8.32 13.64
CA ALA A 108 7.93 8.14 14.30
C ALA A 108 9.03 7.76 13.30
N CYS A 109 8.75 6.80 12.41
CA CYS A 109 9.68 6.38 11.36
C CYS A 109 10.03 7.53 10.41
N GLN A 110 9.06 8.36 10.04
CA GLN A 110 9.29 9.55 9.20
C GLN A 110 10.23 10.54 9.89
N ARG A 111 10.07 10.77 11.21
CA ARG A 111 10.98 11.63 11.97
C ARG A 111 12.40 11.07 11.98
N GLU A 112 12.56 9.77 12.21
CA GLU A 112 13.89 9.13 12.17
C GLU A 112 14.56 9.20 10.80
N SER A 113 13.81 9.07 9.69
CA SER A 113 14.38 9.17 8.35
C SER A 113 14.84 10.60 8.02
N ILE A 114 14.13 11.62 8.53
CA ILE A 114 14.55 13.04 8.39
C ILE A 114 15.90 13.28 9.09
N PHE A 115 16.20 12.58 10.18
CA PHE A 115 17.51 12.66 10.86
C PHE A 115 18.62 11.81 10.22
N ARG A 116 18.33 11.00 9.19
CA ARG A 116 19.33 10.22 8.44
C ARG A 116 19.80 10.89 7.15
N GLU A 117 19.15 11.97 6.73
CA GLU A 117 19.50 12.75 5.53
C GLU A 117 20.20 14.09 5.86
N VAL A 118 20.72 14.25 7.08
CA VAL A 118 21.55 15.41 7.51
C VAL A 118 22.98 14.96 7.78
#